data_AF-A0A942J2L7-F1
#
_entry.id   AF-A0A942J2L7-F1
#
_cell.length_a   1.000
_cell.length_b   1.000
_cell.length_c   1.000
_cell.angle_alpha   90.00
_cell.angle_beta   90.00
_cell.angle_gamma   90.00
#
_symmetry.space_group_name_H-M   'P 1'
#
loop_
_entity.id
_entity.type
_entity.pdbx_description
1 polymer ?
#
loop_
_entity_poly.entity_id
_entity_poly.type
_entity_poly.pdbx_seq_one_letter_code
_entity_poly.pdbx_strand_id
1 'polypeptide(L)'
;SAVVEVMVMTTRIFEFVTDPAQLPRLEEAIAEGAYYGMQTFDQHLLQLFSDGEISLRDALATATNPHDFRVSLRGLGLAAG
;
A
#
# COMPACT_ATOMS: atom_id res chain seq x y z
N SER A 1 3.82 -9.79 12.81
CA SER A 1 3.27 -8.45 12.50
C SER A 1 1.99 -8.61 11.69
N ALA A 2 1.08 -7.63 11.74
CA ALA A 2 -0.12 -7.61 10.90
C ALA A 2 0.05 -6.55 9.81
N VAL A 3 -0.44 -6.84 8.60
CA VAL A 3 -0.44 -5.89 7.49
C VAL A 3 -1.89 -5.54 7.18
N VAL A 4 -2.18 -4.25 7.02
CA VAL A 4 -3.55 -3.75 6.84
C VAL A 4 -3.59 -2.72 5.73
N GLU A 5 -4.66 -2.76 4.95
CA GLU A 5 -5.07 -1.68 4.07
C GLU A 5 -6.15 -0.85 4.78
N VAL A 6 -6.09 0.47 4.64
CA VAL A 6 -7.01 1.38 5.31
C VAL A 6 -7.61 2.33 4.29
N MET A 7 -8.93 2.29 4.15
CA MET A 7 -9.72 3.25 3.38
C MET A 7 -10.71 3.95 4.32
N VAL A 8 -10.72 5.29 4.28
CA VAL A 8 -11.65 6.12 5.05
C VAL A 8 -12.70 6.69 4.10
N MET A 9 -13.98 6.60 4.50
CA MET A 9 -15.11 7.09 3.71
C MET A 9 -15.16 8.62 3.67
N THR A 10 -14.33 9.22 2.82
CA THR A 10 -14.37 10.65 2.48
C THR A 10 -15.42 10.92 1.39
N THR A 11 -15.77 12.19 1.14
CA THR A 11 -16.65 12.57 0.03
C THR A 11 -16.16 12.03 -1.32
N ARG A 12 -14.85 12.12 -1.58
CA ARG A 12 -14.23 11.62 -2.83
C ARG A 12 -14.36 10.10 -2.97
N ILE A 13 -14.15 9.35 -1.88
CA ILE A 13 -14.31 7.89 -1.87
C ILE A 13 -15.78 7.52 -2.08
N PHE A 14 -16.71 8.24 -1.44
CA PHE A 14 -18.14 8.02 -1.65
C PHE A 14 -18.53 8.20 -3.13
N GLU A 15 -18.09 9.29 -3.77
CA GLU A 15 -18.32 9.52 -5.20
C GLU A 15 -17.79 8.35 -6.05
N PHE A 16 -16.58 7.89 -5.76
CA PHE A 16 -15.98 6.77 -6.49
C PHE A 16 -16.72 5.44 -6.31
N VAL A 17 -17.22 5.17 -5.10
CA VAL A 17 -17.98 3.94 -4.81
C VAL A 17 -19.35 3.97 -5.48
N THR A 18 -19.97 5.15 -5.64
CA THR A 18 -21.30 5.27 -6.25
C THR A 18 -21.31 5.20 -7.78
N ASP A 19 -20.16 5.41 -8.43
CA ASP A 19 -20.01 5.29 -9.89
C ASP A 19 -19.07 4.11 -10.23
N PRO A 20 -19.58 3.01 -10.81
CA PRO A 20 -18.76 1.87 -11.23
C PRO A 20 -17.58 2.24 -12.13
N ALA A 21 -17.68 3.31 -12.93
CA ALA A 21 -16.59 3.78 -13.78
C ALA A 21 -15.42 4.38 -12.99
N GLN A 22 -15.64 4.80 -11.74
CA GLN A 22 -14.63 5.40 -10.87
C GLN A 22 -13.98 4.40 -9.92
N LEU A 23 -14.52 3.18 -9.75
CA LEU A 23 -13.94 2.15 -8.86
C LEU A 23 -12.44 1.91 -9.06
N PRO A 24 -11.88 1.91 -10.29
CA PRO A 24 -10.45 1.74 -10.48
C PRO A 24 -9.59 2.84 -9.83
N ARG A 25 -10.18 3.99 -9.50
CA ARG A 25 -9.49 5.14 -8.88
C ARG A 25 -9.41 5.04 -7.36
N LEU A 26 -10.07 4.05 -6.75
CA LEU A 26 -10.06 3.86 -5.29
C LEU A 26 -8.64 3.56 -4.79
N GLU A 27 -7.90 2.72 -5.50
CA GLU A 27 -6.53 2.33 -5.12
C GLU A 27 -5.59 3.55 -5.06
N GLU A 28 -5.62 4.39 -6.10
CA GLU A 28 -4.87 5.66 -6.14
C GLU A 28 -5.30 6.61 -5.00
N ALA A 29 -6.60 6.75 -4.76
CA ALA A 29 -7.11 7.61 -3.69
C ALA A 29 -6.71 7.13 -2.29
N ILE A 30 -6.65 5.81 -2.07
CA ILE A 30 -6.13 5.22 -0.83
C ILE A 30 -4.63 5.51 -0.71
N ALA A 31 -3.86 5.31 -1.77
CA ALA A 31 -2.41 5.53 -1.79
C ALA A 31 -2.01 7.00 -1.50
N GLU A 32 -2.78 7.96 -2.00
CA GLU A 32 -2.60 9.40 -1.76
C GLU A 32 -3.17 9.86 -0.41
N GLY A 33 -3.91 9.00 0.28
CA GLY A 33 -4.79 9.35 1.39
C GLY A 33 -4.15 9.41 2.78
N ALA A 34 -2.82 9.47 2.87
CA ALA A 34 -2.08 9.43 4.13
C ALA A 34 -2.53 10.50 5.15
N TYR A 35 -2.97 11.67 4.68
CA TYR A 35 -3.53 12.72 5.55
C TYR A 35 -4.75 12.26 6.36
N TYR A 36 -5.55 11.36 5.78
CA TYR A 36 -6.72 10.75 6.43
C TYR A 36 -6.37 9.43 7.14
N GLY A 37 -5.09 9.06 7.23
CA GLY A 37 -4.65 7.77 7.74
C GLY A 37 -4.92 6.60 6.79
N MET A 38 -5.19 6.88 5.50
CA MET A 38 -5.33 5.83 4.49
C MET A 38 -3.96 5.36 4.03
N GLN A 39 -3.90 4.09 3.66
CA GLN A 39 -2.71 3.44 3.12
C GLN A 39 -3.13 2.19 2.37
N THR A 40 -2.45 1.88 1.26
CA THR A 40 -2.64 0.59 0.59
C THR A 40 -1.95 -0.52 1.37
N PHE A 41 -2.34 -1.77 1.10
CA PHE A 41 -1.66 -2.93 1.68
C PHE A 41 -0.15 -2.91 1.44
N ASP A 42 0.27 -2.65 0.20
CA ASP A 42 1.68 -2.66 -0.18
C ASP A 42 2.47 -1.51 0.46
N GLN A 43 1.85 -0.33 0.66
CA GLN A 43 2.46 0.77 1.41
C GLN A 43 2.75 0.39 2.87
N HIS A 44 1.78 -0.24 3.55
CA HIS A 44 1.98 -0.67 4.94
C HIS A 44 3.00 -1.81 5.04
N LEU A 45 2.99 -2.74 4.10
CA LEU A 45 3.99 -3.82 4.02
C LEU A 45 5.41 -3.27 3.85
N LEU A 46 5.56 -2.27 2.97
CA LEU A 46 6.83 -1.59 2.73
C LEU A 46 7.31 -0.86 3.97
N GLN A 47 6.41 -0.20 4.70
CA GLN A 47 6.72 0.47 5.96
C GLN A 47 7.22 -0.54 7.00
N LEU A 48 6.51 -1.65 7.22
CA LEU A 48 6.93 -2.70 8.17
C LEU A 48 8.30 -3.30 7.82
N PHE A 49 8.61 -3.48 6.53
CA PHE A 49 9.94 -3.91 6.12
C PHE A 49 11.00 -2.84 6.39
N SER A 50 10.70 -1.58 6.06
CA SER A 50 11.60 -0.44 6.26
C SER A 50 11.93 -0.23 7.74
N ASP A 51 10.97 -0.48 8.62
CA ASP A 51 11.11 -0.38 10.08
C ASP A 51 11.84 -1.60 10.68
N GLY A 52 12.12 -2.64 9.89
CA GLY A 52 12.77 -3.87 10.35
C GLY A 52 11.85 -4.83 11.10
N GLU A 53 10.54 -4.61 11.07
CA GLU A 53 9.52 -5.42 11.77
C GLU A 53 9.24 -6.76 11.08
N ILE A 54 9.60 -6.89 9.80
CA ILE A 54 9.47 -8.13 9.01
C ILE A 54 10.70 -8.37 8.14
N SER A 55 10.99 -9.63 7.85
CA SER A 55 12.10 -9.99 6.96
C SER A 55 11.75 -9.74 5.49
N LEU A 56 12.76 -9.57 4.63
CA LEU A 56 12.56 -9.47 3.17
C LEU A 56 11.83 -10.70 2.63
N ARG A 57 12.12 -11.89 3.17
CA ARG A 57 11.46 -13.14 2.79
C ARG A 57 9.97 -13.08 3.09
N ASP A 58 9.60 -12.65 4.29
CA ASP A 58 8.19 -12.57 4.71
C ASP A 58 7.46 -11.47 3.93
N ALA A 59 8.12 -10.34 3.69
CA ALA A 59 7.59 -9.27 2.86
C ALA A 59 7.30 -9.74 1.43
N LEU A 60 8.25 -10.41 0.78
CA LEU A 60 8.07 -10.93 -0.58
C LEU A 60 7.02 -12.05 -0.68
N ALA A 61 6.86 -12.86 0.37
CA ALA A 61 5.82 -13.88 0.42
C ALA A 61 4.42 -13.29 0.63
N THR A 62 4.34 -12.08 1.21
CA THR A 62 3.09 -11.42 1.57
C THR A 62 2.64 -10.39 0.54
N ALA A 63 3.57 -9.81 -0.23
CA ALA A 63 3.30 -8.75 -1.20
C ALA A 63 2.27 -9.16 -2.26
N THR A 64 1.38 -8.23 -2.60
CA THR A 64 0.36 -8.43 -3.65
C THR A 64 1.01 -8.75 -4.99
N ASN A 65 2.12 -8.04 -5.31
CA ASN A 65 3.00 -8.37 -6.42
C ASN A 65 4.48 -8.34 -5.97
N PRO A 66 5.14 -9.50 -5.83
CA PRO A 66 6.55 -9.58 -5.41
C PRO A 66 7.55 -8.93 -6.38
N HIS A 67 7.20 -8.78 -7.66
CA HIS A 67 8.04 -8.07 -8.62
C HIS A 67 8.01 -6.57 -8.33
N ASP A 68 6.82 -6.00 -8.23
CA ASP A 68 6.63 -4.56 -8.04
C ASP A 68 7.12 -4.12 -6.66
N PHE A 69 6.92 -4.95 -5.63
CA PHE A 69 7.50 -4.72 -4.32
C PHE A 69 9.03 -4.56 -4.37
N ARG A 70 9.73 -5.40 -5.16
CA ARG A 70 11.18 -5.26 -5.36
C ARG A 70 11.56 -4.00 -6.11
N VAL A 71 10.72 -3.54 -7.04
CA VAL A 71 10.91 -2.25 -7.73
C VAL A 71 10.79 -1.12 -6.71
N SER A 72 9.77 -1.13 -5.86
CA SER A 72 9.56 -0.14 -4.79
C SER A 72 10.72 -0.10 -3.80
N LEU A 73 11.21 -1.26 -3.33
CA LEU A 73 12.38 -1.35 -2.45
C LEU A 73 13.63 -0.74 -3.07
N ARG A 74 13.87 -0.99 -4.36
CA ARG A 74 14.99 -0.38 -5.10
C ARG A 74 14.83 1.13 -5.21
N GLY A 75 13.62 1.61 -5.51
CA GLY A 75 13.32 3.03 -5.60
C GLY A 75 13.59 3.80 -4.30
N LEU A 76 13.40 3.14 -3.16
CA LEU A 76 13.65 3.71 -1.83
C LEU A 76 15.07 3.49 -1.29
N GLY A 77 15.96 2.83 -2.05
CA GLY A 77 17.31 2.51 -1.59
C GLY A 77 17.36 1.44 -0.49
N LEU A 78 16.26 0.73 -0.25
CA LEU A 78 16.14 -0.34 0.75
C LEU A 78 16.56 -1.70 0.18
N ALA A 79 16.74 -1.78 -1.14
CA ALA A 79 17.33 -2.93 -1.80
C ALA A 79 18.86 -2.90 -1.73
N ALA A 80 19.42 -3.05 -0.53
CA ALA A 80 20.84 -3.32 -0.34
C ALA A 80 21.06 -4.13 0.96
N GLY A 81 21.28 -5.43 0.79
CA GLY A 81 21.46 -6.47 1.81
C GLY A 81 21.16 -7.83 1.23
#